data_AF-A0A382B9L0-F1
#
_entry.id   AF-A0A382B9L0-F1
#
_cell.length_a   1.000
_cell.length_b   1.000
_cell.length_c   1.000
_cell.angle_alpha   90.00
_cell.angle_beta   90.00
_cell.angle_gamma   90.00
#
_symmetry.space_group_name_H-M   'P 1'
#
loop_
_entity.id
_entity.type
_entity.pdbx_description
1 polymer ?
#
loop_
_entity_poly.entity_id
_entity_poly.type
_entity_poly.pdbx_seq_one_letter_code
_entity_poly.pdbx_strand_id
1 'polypeptide(L)'
;MGQELIHRGLKPKGTLWSAHALIDKDYHQMVIDTHLAFINAGAEVIVTATFTARRFRLIQNDCEQYFEKINTKAVELALKARDISKKEVLIAGGLPNQNQTYSADLGEDLDSIEKNFFDQAKFLNNGIDFFYLDVLSSGMECEIALKSIESFNLPVLVGIHLRENGLLPSGEKINDIVEKYKNNKWLGVVVACVSPKAY
;
A
#
# COMPACT_ATOMS: atom_id res chain seq x y z
N MET A 1 4.10 5.07 8.91
CA MET A 1 2.69 5.53 9.06
C MET A 1 1.98 4.89 10.25
N GLY A 2 1.59 3.60 10.19
CA GLY A 2 0.74 2.98 11.23
C GLY A 2 1.21 3.13 12.67
N GLN A 3 2.45 2.72 12.95
CA GLN A 3 3.03 2.81 14.29
C GLN A 3 3.12 4.25 14.79
N GLU A 4 3.40 5.20 13.89
CA GLU A 4 3.47 6.62 14.22
C GLU A 4 2.10 7.20 14.58
N LEU A 5 1.02 6.78 13.89
CA LEU A 5 -0.34 7.17 14.28
C LEU A 5 -0.70 6.65 15.68
N ILE A 6 -0.35 5.40 15.99
CA ILE A 6 -0.56 4.81 17.32
C ILE A 6 0.25 5.58 18.38
N HIS A 7 1.51 5.91 18.07
CA HIS A 7 2.36 6.72 18.95
C HIS A 7 1.76 8.10 19.23
N ARG A 8 1.09 8.71 18.24
CA ARG A 8 0.35 9.98 18.36
C ARG A 8 -1.00 9.86 19.05
N GLY A 9 -1.38 8.67 19.51
CA GLY A 9 -2.60 8.44 20.28
C GLY A 9 -3.80 7.96 19.47
N LEU A 10 -3.63 7.54 18.20
CA LEU A 10 -4.68 6.81 17.50
C LEU A 10 -5.02 5.55 18.30
N LYS A 11 -6.31 5.35 18.58
CA LYS A 11 -6.81 4.12 19.19
C LYS A 11 -7.25 3.15 18.09
N PRO A 12 -6.52 2.03 17.85
CA PRO A 12 -6.90 1.05 16.84
C PRO A 12 -8.29 0.46 17.08
N LYS A 13 -8.99 0.11 15.99
CA LYS A 13 -10.21 -0.72 16.04
C LYS A 13 -9.98 -2.01 15.25
N GLY A 14 -10.03 -3.14 15.96
CA GLY A 14 -9.84 -4.48 15.37
C GLY A 14 -8.60 -4.55 14.48
N THR A 15 -8.78 -5.03 13.24
CA THR A 15 -7.68 -5.14 12.26
C THR A 15 -7.41 -3.86 11.46
N LEU A 16 -8.17 -2.78 11.69
CA LEU A 16 -8.06 -1.47 11.01
C LEU A 16 -7.11 -0.51 11.74
N TRP A 17 -5.98 -1.01 12.22
CA TRP A 17 -5.11 -0.27 13.14
C TRP A 17 -4.58 1.07 12.62
N SER A 18 -4.52 1.30 11.31
CA SER A 18 -4.27 2.61 10.70
C SER A 18 -5.48 3.16 9.95
N ALA A 19 -6.21 2.30 9.24
CA ALA A 19 -7.35 2.70 8.41
C ALA A 19 -8.50 3.32 9.21
N HIS A 20 -8.61 3.03 10.52
CA HIS A 20 -9.60 3.70 11.37
C HIS A 20 -9.43 5.23 11.33
N ALA A 21 -8.19 5.73 11.25
CA ALA A 21 -7.89 7.16 11.16
C ALA A 21 -8.40 7.80 9.87
N LEU A 22 -8.75 7.01 8.85
CA LEU A 22 -9.35 7.49 7.59
C LEU A 22 -10.88 7.55 7.67
N ILE A 23 -11.49 6.72 8.53
CA ILE A 23 -12.94 6.66 8.73
C ILE A 23 -13.41 7.85 9.58
N ASP A 24 -12.73 8.04 10.70
CA ASP A 24 -13.08 9.02 11.73
C ASP A 24 -12.40 10.36 11.44
N LYS A 25 -13.22 11.41 11.31
CA LYS A 25 -12.76 12.75 10.93
C LYS A 25 -11.84 13.37 11.98
N ASP A 26 -12.00 12.98 13.25
CA ASP A 26 -11.21 13.52 14.35
C ASP A 26 -9.72 13.13 14.23
N TYR A 27 -9.42 12.05 13.51
CA TYR A 27 -8.04 11.61 13.24
C TYR A 27 -7.47 12.10 11.89
N HIS A 28 -8.24 12.78 11.04
CA HIS A 28 -7.76 13.20 9.71
C HIS A 28 -6.56 14.15 9.82
N GLN A 29 -6.59 15.08 10.78
CA GLN A 29 -5.46 15.98 11.02
C GLN A 29 -4.21 15.21 11.49
N MET A 30 -4.38 14.16 12.30
CA MET A 30 -3.27 13.32 12.75
C MET A 30 -2.56 12.62 11.57
N VAL A 31 -3.31 12.17 10.55
CA VAL A 31 -2.73 11.58 9.33
C VAL A 31 -1.94 12.62 8.54
N ILE A 32 -2.48 13.84 8.38
CA ILE A 32 -1.79 14.96 7.72
C ILE A 32 -0.50 15.31 8.46
N ASP A 33 -0.57 15.49 9.78
CA ASP A 33 0.58 15.85 10.62
C ASP A 33 1.66 14.75 10.62
N THR A 34 1.25 13.49 10.46
CA THR A 34 2.17 12.36 10.34
C THR A 34 2.88 12.38 9.00
N HIS A 35 2.17 12.61 7.89
CA HIS A 35 2.80 12.81 6.58
C HIS A 35 3.75 14.01 6.60
N LEU A 36 3.32 15.15 7.16
CA LEU A 36 4.16 16.34 7.32
C LEU A 36 5.42 16.06 8.12
N ALA A 37 5.35 15.26 9.18
CA ALA A 37 6.53 14.88 9.95
C ALA A 37 7.54 14.10 9.09
N PHE A 38 7.08 13.14 8.27
CA PHE A 38 7.96 12.42 7.34
C PHE A 38 8.57 13.36 6.27
N ILE A 39 7.77 14.25 5.68
CA ILE A 39 8.25 15.25 4.71
C ILE A 39 9.29 16.19 5.36
N ASN A 40 9.04 16.62 6.60
CA ASN A 40 9.95 17.50 7.33
C ASN A 40 11.24 16.81 7.74
N ALA A 41 11.19 15.50 7.99
CA ALA A 41 12.36 14.65 8.23
C ALA A 41 13.19 14.35 6.96
N GLY A 42 12.71 14.74 5.78
CA GLY A 42 13.44 14.60 4.51
C GLY A 42 12.93 13.50 3.58
N ALA A 43 11.73 12.95 3.80
CA ALA A 43 11.14 12.01 2.86
C ALA A 43 10.86 12.67 1.51
N GLU A 44 11.43 12.10 0.45
CA GLU A 44 11.19 12.50 -0.96
C GLU A 44 9.93 11.83 -1.53
N VAL A 45 9.48 10.75 -0.88
CA VAL A 45 8.25 10.02 -1.21
C VAL A 45 7.46 9.76 0.07
N ILE A 46 6.15 9.97 0.02
CA ILE A 46 5.21 9.48 1.04
C ILE A 46 4.25 8.46 0.45
N VAL A 47 3.92 7.42 1.21
CA VAL A 47 2.95 6.38 0.82
C VAL A 47 1.62 6.64 1.52
N THR A 48 0.52 6.60 0.78
CA THR A 48 -0.84 6.73 1.33
C THR A 48 -1.08 5.74 2.48
N ALA A 49 -1.89 6.11 3.47
CA ALA A 49 -2.14 5.30 4.67
C ALA A 49 -3.09 4.09 4.42
N THR A 50 -2.86 3.31 3.36
CA THR A 50 -3.82 2.39 2.74
C THR A 50 -3.54 0.91 3.01
N PHE A 51 -2.46 0.57 3.72
CA PHE A 51 -2.07 -0.81 4.00
C PHE A 51 -3.17 -1.64 4.69
N THR A 52 -3.93 -1.02 5.61
CA THR A 52 -5.07 -1.66 6.28
C THR A 52 -6.42 -1.26 5.70
N ALA A 53 -6.45 -0.45 4.65
CA ALA A 53 -7.67 0.01 3.95
C ALA A 53 -8.16 -0.98 2.88
N ARG A 54 -7.79 -2.26 3.02
CA ARG A 54 -8.15 -3.35 2.11
C ARG A 54 -9.57 -3.83 2.37
N ARG A 55 -10.28 -4.21 1.30
CA ARG A 55 -11.68 -4.69 1.38
C ARG A 55 -11.85 -5.82 2.40
N PHE A 56 -10.98 -6.84 2.35
CA PHE A 56 -11.00 -7.96 3.28
C PHE A 56 -10.97 -7.53 4.76
N ARG A 57 -10.09 -6.57 5.12
CA ARG A 57 -10.03 -6.07 6.50
C ARG A 57 -11.28 -5.27 6.88
N LEU A 58 -11.87 -4.54 5.95
CA LEU A 58 -13.11 -3.82 6.23
C LEU A 58 -14.29 -4.78 6.47
N ILE A 59 -14.38 -5.85 5.69
CA ILE A 59 -15.38 -6.91 5.89
C ILE A 59 -15.22 -7.54 7.29
N GLN A 60 -13.98 -7.86 7.70
CA GLN A 60 -13.69 -8.39 9.04
C GLN A 60 -14.12 -7.47 10.21
N ASN A 61 -14.41 -6.20 9.94
CA ASN A 61 -14.81 -5.21 10.94
C ASN A 61 -16.19 -4.58 10.61
N ASP A 62 -17.01 -5.22 9.78
CA ASP A 62 -18.36 -4.76 9.40
C ASP A 62 -18.38 -3.32 8.83
N CYS A 63 -17.34 -2.99 8.05
CA CYS A 63 -17.04 -1.64 7.58
C CYS A 63 -16.82 -1.53 6.07
N GLU A 64 -17.22 -2.53 5.27
CA GLU A 64 -16.98 -2.57 3.81
C GLU A 64 -17.56 -1.33 3.09
N GLN A 65 -18.69 -0.80 3.57
CA GLN A 65 -19.33 0.41 3.05
C GLN A 65 -18.41 1.64 3.04
N TYR A 66 -17.32 1.63 3.82
CA TYR A 66 -16.33 2.71 3.85
C TYR A 66 -15.19 2.54 2.84
N PHE A 67 -15.13 1.45 2.09
CA PHE A 67 -13.97 1.09 1.25
C PHE A 67 -13.57 2.19 0.26
N GLU A 68 -14.53 2.72 -0.50
CA GLU A 68 -14.30 3.86 -1.38
C GLU A 68 -13.85 5.09 -0.59
N LYS A 69 -14.64 5.46 0.43
CA LYS A 69 -14.41 6.67 1.23
C LYS A 69 -13.00 6.71 1.80
N ILE A 70 -12.49 5.62 2.38
CA ILE A 70 -11.19 5.63 3.06
C ILE A 70 -10.01 5.66 2.09
N ASN A 71 -10.11 4.98 0.94
CA ASN A 71 -9.03 4.97 -0.04
C ASN A 71 -8.91 6.34 -0.71
N THR A 72 -10.04 6.95 -1.11
CA THR A 72 -10.05 8.33 -1.60
C THR A 72 -9.53 9.30 -0.54
N LYS A 73 -9.98 9.15 0.72
CA LYS A 73 -9.53 10.01 1.82
C LYS A 73 -8.03 9.90 2.07
N ALA A 74 -7.43 8.72 1.95
CA ALA A 74 -6.00 8.54 2.16
C ALA A 74 -5.16 9.38 1.18
N VAL A 75 -5.61 9.48 -0.08
CA VAL A 75 -4.95 10.32 -1.09
C VAL A 75 -5.14 11.80 -0.79
N GLU A 76 -6.37 12.23 -0.48
CA GLU A 76 -6.65 13.62 -0.13
C GLU A 76 -5.81 14.13 1.05
N LEU A 77 -5.63 13.30 2.09
CA LEU A 77 -4.83 13.68 3.26
C LEU A 77 -3.33 13.73 2.95
N ALA A 78 -2.82 12.83 2.11
CA ALA A 78 -1.43 12.86 1.64
C ALA A 78 -1.15 14.08 0.75
N LEU A 79 -2.07 14.40 -0.17
CA LEU A 79 -2.01 15.59 -1.02
C LEU A 79 -2.00 16.87 -0.17
N LYS A 80 -2.92 16.98 0.79
CA LYS A 80 -2.99 18.12 1.69
C LYS A 80 -1.70 18.29 2.50
N ALA A 81 -1.07 17.20 2.95
CA ALA A 81 0.22 17.27 3.63
C ALA A 81 1.33 17.80 2.71
N ARG A 82 1.40 17.33 1.45
CA ARG A 82 2.34 17.85 0.45
C ARG A 82 2.12 19.35 0.22
N ASP A 83 0.88 19.78 0.01
CA ASP A 83 0.52 21.18 -0.24
C ASP A 83 0.92 22.10 0.93
N ILE A 84 0.66 21.65 2.17
CA ILE A 84 1.06 22.39 3.38
C ILE A 84 2.59 22.48 3.50
N SER A 85 3.30 21.40 3.17
CA SER A 85 4.76 21.34 3.29
C SER A 85 5.49 22.29 2.35
N LYS A 86 4.89 22.63 1.21
CA LYS A 86 5.50 23.39 0.11
C LYS A 86 6.82 22.79 -0.41
N LYS A 87 7.03 21.49 -0.20
CA LYS A 87 8.18 20.74 -0.73
C LYS A 87 7.76 19.90 -1.93
N GLU A 88 8.68 19.69 -2.86
CA GLU A 88 8.50 18.72 -3.93
C GLU A 88 8.70 17.31 -3.36
N VAL A 89 7.58 16.60 -3.17
CA VAL A 89 7.53 15.24 -2.64
C VAL A 89 6.57 14.44 -3.49
N LEU A 90 6.96 13.23 -3.86
CA LEU A 90 6.10 12.32 -4.60
C LEU A 90 5.14 11.59 -3.66
N ILE A 91 3.94 11.30 -4.15
CA ILE A 91 2.91 10.55 -3.45
C ILE A 91 2.75 9.20 -4.13
N ALA A 92 3.04 8.14 -3.39
CA ALA A 92 2.80 6.78 -3.81
C ALA A 92 1.43 6.29 -3.32
N GLY A 93 0.59 5.82 -4.24
CA GLY A 93 -0.63 5.09 -3.92
C GLY A 93 -0.28 3.67 -3.44
N GLY A 94 -0.31 3.45 -2.13
CA GLY A 94 0.01 2.16 -1.53
C GLY A 94 -1.06 1.10 -1.84
N LEU A 95 -0.66 0.05 -2.56
CA LEU A 95 -1.48 -1.09 -2.94
C LEU A 95 -0.96 -2.36 -2.28
N PRO A 96 -1.39 -2.65 -1.05
CA PRO A 96 -0.93 -3.81 -0.31
C PRO A 96 -1.41 -5.14 -0.89
N ASN A 97 -0.75 -6.21 -0.48
CA ASN A 97 -1.18 -7.60 -0.67
C ASN A 97 -2.67 -7.80 -0.33
N GLN A 98 -3.46 -8.55 -1.12
CA GLN A 98 -4.93 -8.57 -0.94
C GLN A 98 -5.47 -9.72 -0.07
N ASN A 99 -4.64 -10.71 0.26
CA ASN A 99 -5.00 -11.80 1.18
C ASN A 99 -4.16 -11.75 2.48
N GLN A 100 -3.60 -12.88 2.92
CA GLN A 100 -2.79 -12.96 4.11
C GLN A 100 -1.39 -12.38 3.88
N THR A 101 -1.04 -11.34 4.66
CA THR A 101 0.28 -10.69 4.59
C THR A 101 1.38 -11.69 4.95
N TYR A 102 2.50 -11.67 4.21
CA TYR A 102 3.66 -12.59 4.33
C TYR A 102 3.38 -14.04 3.91
N SER A 103 2.22 -14.32 3.32
CA SER A 103 1.88 -15.62 2.77
C SER A 103 1.78 -15.53 1.25
N ALA A 104 2.25 -16.55 0.54
CA ALA A 104 2.03 -16.69 -0.90
C ALA A 104 0.63 -17.25 -1.23
N ASP A 105 -0.15 -17.59 -0.21
CA ASP A 105 -1.53 -18.04 -0.37
C ASP A 105 -2.43 -16.87 -0.78
N LEU A 106 -3.02 -16.98 -1.98
CA LEU A 106 -3.96 -16.00 -2.54
C LEU A 106 -5.42 -16.41 -2.34
N GLY A 107 -5.69 -17.58 -1.75
CA GLY A 107 -7.01 -18.19 -1.72
C GLY A 107 -7.42 -18.81 -3.06
N GLU A 108 -8.64 -19.33 -3.11
CA GLU A 108 -9.16 -20.07 -4.28
C GLU A 108 -9.70 -19.14 -5.38
N ASP A 109 -10.18 -17.95 -5.01
CA ASP A 109 -10.82 -16.98 -5.93
C ASP A 109 -9.85 -15.86 -6.32
N LEU A 110 -9.05 -16.11 -7.35
CA LEU A 110 -8.09 -15.13 -7.88
C LEU A 110 -8.77 -13.93 -8.56
N ASP A 111 -9.98 -14.11 -9.09
CA ASP A 111 -10.75 -13.01 -9.70
C ASP A 111 -11.14 -11.97 -8.63
N SER A 112 -11.47 -12.44 -7.43
CA SER A 112 -11.70 -11.56 -6.27
C SER A 112 -10.43 -10.80 -5.86
N ILE A 113 -9.25 -11.43 -5.91
CA ILE A 113 -7.97 -10.77 -5.64
C ILE A 113 -7.69 -9.68 -6.69
N GLU A 114 -7.84 -10.00 -7.98
CA GLU A 114 -7.66 -9.04 -9.09
C GLU A 114 -8.62 -7.85 -8.96
N LYS A 115 -9.90 -8.14 -8.67
CA LYS A 115 -10.93 -7.12 -8.46
C LYS A 115 -10.63 -6.23 -7.26
N ASN A 116 -10.12 -6.78 -6.16
CA ASN A 116 -9.78 -6.01 -4.97
C ASN A 116 -8.61 -5.05 -5.22
N PHE A 117 -7.57 -5.49 -5.93
CA PHE A 117 -6.50 -4.61 -6.40
C PHE A 117 -7.06 -3.51 -7.30
N PHE A 118 -7.85 -3.85 -8.31
CA PHE A 118 -8.43 -2.89 -9.26
C PHE A 118 -9.30 -1.84 -8.55
N ASP A 119 -10.23 -2.27 -7.71
CA ASP A 119 -11.14 -1.35 -7.02
C ASP A 119 -10.37 -0.44 -6.06
N GLN A 120 -9.36 -0.95 -5.35
CA GLN A 120 -8.53 -0.11 -4.48
C GLN A 120 -7.75 0.91 -5.32
N ALA A 121 -7.09 0.47 -6.38
CA ALA A 121 -6.32 1.33 -7.29
C ALA A 121 -7.18 2.44 -7.90
N LYS A 122 -8.41 2.12 -8.31
CA LYS A 122 -9.38 3.07 -8.84
C LYS A 122 -9.61 4.26 -7.91
N PHE A 123 -9.71 4.03 -6.60
CA PHE A 123 -9.91 5.09 -5.62
C PHE A 123 -8.63 5.82 -5.22
N LEU A 124 -7.46 5.23 -5.51
CA LEU A 124 -6.16 5.84 -5.24
C LEU A 124 -5.62 6.70 -6.40
N ASN A 125 -6.05 6.43 -7.64
CA ASN A 125 -5.43 6.97 -8.86
C ASN A 125 -5.49 8.51 -9.02
N ASN A 126 -6.29 9.22 -8.21
CA ASN A 126 -6.49 10.66 -8.38
C ASN A 126 -5.43 11.48 -7.63
N GLY A 127 -4.37 11.90 -8.33
CA GLY A 127 -3.37 12.84 -7.83
C GLY A 127 -2.13 12.22 -7.20
N ILE A 128 -2.02 10.89 -7.22
CA ILE A 128 -0.78 10.17 -6.90
C ILE A 128 0.20 10.23 -8.08
N ASP A 129 1.49 10.08 -7.81
CA ASP A 129 2.55 10.12 -8.82
C ASP A 129 2.87 8.72 -9.37
N PHE A 130 2.69 7.68 -8.56
CA PHE A 130 2.87 6.27 -8.95
C PHE A 130 2.18 5.31 -7.97
N PHE A 131 1.98 4.06 -8.39
CA PHE A 131 1.54 3.00 -7.47
C PHE A 131 2.72 2.33 -6.79
N TYR A 132 2.60 2.07 -5.49
CA TYR A 132 3.54 1.23 -4.76
C TYR A 132 2.85 -0.06 -4.35
N LEU A 133 3.23 -1.17 -4.99
CA LEU A 133 2.73 -2.50 -4.61
C LEU A 133 3.40 -2.91 -3.30
N ASP A 134 2.63 -3.03 -2.23
CA ASP A 134 3.18 -3.03 -0.87
C ASP A 134 3.13 -4.44 -0.24
N VAL A 135 4.31 -5.02 0.02
CA VAL A 135 4.50 -6.31 0.70
C VAL A 135 3.88 -7.50 -0.06
N LEU A 136 4.13 -7.59 -1.37
CA LEU A 136 3.68 -8.76 -2.16
C LEU A 136 4.53 -10.00 -1.85
N SER A 137 3.88 -11.17 -1.82
CA SER A 137 4.49 -12.41 -1.30
C SER A 137 4.69 -13.51 -2.34
N SER A 138 4.31 -13.27 -3.60
CA SER A 138 4.57 -14.18 -4.72
C SER A 138 4.63 -13.45 -6.06
N GLY A 139 5.25 -14.07 -7.06
CA GLY A 139 5.22 -13.59 -8.44
C GLY A 139 3.83 -13.60 -9.04
N MET A 140 3.00 -14.58 -8.70
CA MET A 140 1.58 -14.61 -9.10
C MET A 140 0.82 -13.39 -8.55
N GLU A 141 1.06 -13.00 -7.30
CA GLU A 141 0.44 -11.78 -6.73
C GLU A 141 0.92 -10.52 -7.45
N CYS A 142 2.22 -10.46 -7.80
CA CYS A 142 2.77 -9.36 -8.60
C CYS A 142 2.09 -9.26 -9.96
N GLU A 143 1.92 -10.39 -10.67
CA GLU A 143 1.25 -10.45 -11.96
C GLU A 143 -0.18 -9.91 -11.89
N ILE A 144 -0.97 -10.40 -10.92
CA ILE A 144 -2.35 -9.96 -10.71
C ILE A 144 -2.40 -8.47 -10.40
N ALA A 145 -1.58 -8.00 -9.45
CA ALA A 145 -1.56 -6.59 -9.05
C ALA A 145 -1.18 -5.66 -10.22
N LEU A 146 -0.18 -6.04 -11.03
CA LEU A 146 0.26 -5.28 -12.19
C LEU A 146 -0.81 -5.22 -13.28
N LYS A 147 -1.46 -6.34 -13.55
CA LYS A 147 -2.59 -6.42 -14.49
C LYS A 147 -3.74 -5.52 -14.04
N SER A 148 -4.09 -5.55 -12.75
CA SER A 148 -5.17 -4.73 -12.17
C SER A 148 -4.94 -3.23 -12.30
N ILE A 149 -3.69 -2.77 -12.43
CA ILE A 149 -3.38 -1.34 -12.50
C ILE A 149 -2.99 -0.83 -13.89
N GLU A 150 -2.90 -1.72 -14.89
CA GLU A 150 -2.40 -1.39 -16.23
C GLU A 150 -3.20 -0.23 -16.87
N SER A 151 -4.53 -0.27 -16.74
CA SER A 151 -5.43 0.73 -17.33
C SER A 151 -5.28 2.14 -16.76
N PHE A 152 -4.68 2.31 -15.57
CA PHE A 152 -4.45 3.62 -14.96
C PHE A 152 -3.21 4.34 -15.52
N ASN A 153 -2.34 3.62 -16.25
CA ASN A 153 -1.20 4.17 -17.00
C ASN A 153 -0.15 4.95 -16.16
N LEU A 154 -0.11 4.71 -14.84
CA LEU A 154 0.89 5.29 -13.94
C LEU A 154 2.14 4.41 -13.82
N PRO A 155 3.30 4.99 -13.44
CA PRO A 155 4.46 4.20 -13.03
C PRO A 155 4.16 3.33 -11.81
N VAL A 156 4.95 2.27 -11.62
CA VAL A 156 4.80 1.34 -10.50
C VAL A 156 6.13 1.02 -9.84
N LEU A 157 6.18 1.08 -8.51
CA LEU A 157 7.26 0.54 -7.69
C LEU A 157 6.77 -0.78 -7.07
N VAL A 158 7.51 -1.87 -7.28
CA VAL A 158 7.12 -3.20 -6.80
C VAL A 158 7.82 -3.50 -5.48
N GLY A 159 7.07 -3.57 -4.39
CA GLY A 159 7.55 -3.95 -3.05
C GLY A 159 7.24 -5.42 -2.75
N ILE A 160 8.28 -6.24 -2.65
CA ILE A 160 8.18 -7.67 -2.35
C ILE A 160 8.67 -7.98 -0.94
N HIS A 161 8.05 -8.96 -0.29
CA HIS A 161 8.51 -9.49 0.98
C HIS A 161 9.44 -10.68 0.77
N LEU A 162 10.55 -10.72 1.51
CA LEU A 162 11.45 -11.86 1.56
C LEU A 162 11.48 -12.46 2.97
N ARG A 163 11.57 -13.79 3.01
CA ARG A 163 11.97 -14.53 4.20
C ARG A 163 13.47 -14.35 4.46
N GLU A 164 13.92 -14.77 5.64
CA GLU A 164 15.34 -14.68 6.03
C GLU A 164 16.30 -15.45 5.10
N ASN A 165 15.80 -16.43 4.35
CA ASN A 165 16.58 -17.16 3.35
C ASN A 165 16.70 -16.44 2.00
N GLY A 166 16.24 -15.19 1.89
CA GLY A 166 16.32 -14.37 0.67
C GLY A 166 15.30 -14.74 -0.41
N LEU A 167 14.34 -15.61 -0.12
CA LEU A 167 13.27 -16.01 -1.04
C LEU A 167 11.94 -15.34 -0.68
N LEU A 168 11.09 -15.12 -1.67
CA LEU A 168 9.69 -14.79 -1.44
C LEU A 168 9.00 -15.96 -0.71
N PRO A 169 7.88 -15.72 -0.02
CA PRO A 169 7.07 -16.80 0.55
C PRO A 169 6.67 -17.92 -0.42
N SER A 170 6.60 -17.63 -1.71
CA SER A 170 6.37 -18.59 -2.81
C SER A 170 7.59 -19.43 -3.21
N GLY A 171 8.78 -19.10 -2.70
CA GLY A 171 10.05 -19.76 -3.04
C GLY A 171 10.82 -19.10 -4.19
N GLU A 172 10.26 -18.08 -4.83
CA GLU A 172 10.90 -17.32 -5.92
C GLU A 172 12.00 -16.37 -5.38
N LYS A 173 13.01 -16.10 -6.21
CA LYS A 173 14.03 -15.06 -5.96
C LYS A 173 13.60 -13.74 -6.57
N ILE A 174 14.21 -12.64 -6.12
CA ILE A 174 14.02 -11.30 -6.72
C ILE A 174 14.27 -11.34 -8.25
N ASN A 175 15.31 -12.02 -8.71
CA ASN A 175 15.63 -12.11 -10.14
C ASN A 175 14.51 -12.78 -10.93
N ASP A 176 13.89 -13.84 -10.40
CA ASP A 176 12.76 -14.52 -11.04
C ASP A 176 11.59 -13.54 -11.22
N ILE A 177 11.35 -12.68 -10.23
CA ILE A 177 10.30 -11.66 -10.29
C ILE A 177 10.59 -10.62 -11.38
N VAL A 178 11.83 -10.12 -11.44
CA VAL A 178 12.23 -9.10 -12.42
C VAL A 178 12.23 -9.68 -13.84
N GLU A 179 12.77 -10.87 -14.04
CA GLU A 179 12.86 -11.51 -15.37
C GLU A 179 11.47 -11.83 -15.94
N LYS A 180 10.54 -12.27 -15.09
CA LYS A 180 9.22 -12.73 -15.53
C LYS A 180 8.18 -11.62 -15.62
N TYR A 181 8.20 -10.63 -14.73
CA TYR A 181 7.08 -9.69 -14.57
C TYR A 181 7.39 -8.23 -14.86
N LYS A 182 8.67 -7.87 -15.09
CA LYS A 182 9.04 -6.48 -15.39
C LYS A 182 8.34 -5.96 -16.65
N ASN A 183 7.79 -4.76 -16.56
CA ASN A 183 7.25 -4.03 -17.70
C ASN A 183 7.84 -2.61 -17.82
N ASN A 184 7.41 -1.86 -18.83
CA ASN A 184 7.92 -0.51 -19.13
C ASN A 184 7.49 0.58 -18.12
N LYS A 185 6.54 0.30 -17.23
CA LYS A 185 6.09 1.22 -16.17
C LYS A 185 6.81 1.01 -14.84
N TRP A 186 7.63 -0.03 -14.72
CA TRP A 186 8.36 -0.30 -13.48
C TRP A 186 9.41 0.76 -13.23
N LEU A 187 9.29 1.44 -12.10
CA LEU A 187 10.35 2.26 -11.52
C LEU A 187 11.47 1.38 -10.93
N GLY A 188 11.11 0.22 -10.40
CA GLY A 188 12.04 -0.74 -9.81
C GLY A 188 11.36 -1.77 -8.92
N VAL A 189 12.18 -2.58 -8.26
CA VAL A 189 11.78 -3.53 -7.22
C VAL A 189 12.48 -3.16 -5.92
N VAL A 190 11.75 -3.21 -4.80
CA VAL A 190 12.29 -3.00 -3.45
C VAL A 190 11.84 -4.14 -2.54
N VAL A 191 12.63 -4.39 -1.49
CA VAL A 191 12.24 -5.32 -0.43
C VAL A 191 11.48 -4.57 0.67
N ALA A 192 10.32 -5.10 1.07
CA ALA A 192 9.38 -4.44 1.96
C ALA A 192 9.09 -5.30 3.20
N CYS A 193 9.07 -4.67 4.37
CA CYS A 193 8.82 -5.33 5.66
C CYS A 193 9.71 -6.56 5.90
N VAL A 194 11.00 -6.44 5.57
CA VAL A 194 12.02 -7.47 5.81
C VAL A 194 12.96 -7.04 6.93
N SER A 195 13.54 -8.01 7.64
CA SER A 195 14.62 -7.74 8.58
C SER A 195 15.80 -7.08 7.82
N PRO A 196 16.46 -6.04 8.38
CA PRO A 196 17.69 -5.50 7.80
C PRO A 196 18.83 -6.52 7.69
N LYS A 197 18.70 -7.69 8.33
CA LYS A 197 19.66 -8.81 8.25
C LYS A 197 19.33 -9.84 7.17
N ALA A 198 18.22 -9.67 6.44
CA ALA A 198 17.73 -10.66 5.48
C ALA A 198 18.44 -10.60 4.11
N TYR A 199 19.43 -9.72 3.95
CA TYR A 199 20.23 -9.54 2.74
C TYR A 199 21.71 -9.31 3.10
#